data_AF-X6LI80-F1
#
_entry.id   AF-X6LI80-F1
#
_cell.length_a   1.000
_cell.length_b   1.000
_cell.length_c   1.000
_cell.angle_alpha   90.00
_cell.angle_beta   90.00
_cell.angle_gamma   90.00
#
_symmetry.space_group_name_H-M   'P 1'
#
loop_
_entity.id
_entity.type
_entity.pdbx_description
1 polymer ?
#
loop_
_entity_poly.entity_id
_entity_poly.type
_entity_poly.pdbx_seq_one_letter_code
_entity_poly.pdbx_strand_id
1 'polypeptide(L)'
;MTSRPNAMCEYLNNPRMLNVIGFQSQDIQNYINSYFKNNNESDSLMKKLNNNRSLKLLSHTPLYLRLFCYLSRQDKSSSSNKDKWDEMILSKLYETLLKSYMKWNWMKSNGLNNKLNDNKMFNMFEMEMDYLSEIAWEGLKFGQAIISCEIQ
;
A
#
# COMPACT_ATOMS: atom_id res chain seq x y z
N MET A 1 2.08 0.22 -25.38
CA MET A 1 2.75 1.25 -24.56
C MET A 1 1.80 1.67 -23.46
N THR A 2 2.27 1.76 -22.22
CA THR A 2 1.47 2.29 -21.10
C THR A 2 2.06 3.62 -20.68
N SER A 3 1.24 4.65 -20.50
CA SER A 3 1.67 5.95 -20.02
C SER A 3 0.73 6.46 -18.95
N ARG A 4 1.18 7.47 -18.20
CA ARG A 4 0.24 8.28 -17.41
C ARG A 4 -0.60 9.13 -18.36
N PRO A 5 -1.83 9.53 -17.98
CA PRO A 5 -2.66 10.40 -18.80
C PRO A 5 -1.97 11.71 -19.20
N ASN A 6 -1.07 12.23 -18.35
CA ASN A 6 -0.32 13.46 -18.56
C ASN A 6 1.06 13.27 -19.23
N ALA A 7 1.40 12.06 -19.66
CA ALA A 7 2.69 11.73 -20.27
C ALA A 7 2.49 10.97 -21.59
N MET A 8 1.57 11.45 -22.43
CA MET A 8 1.30 10.82 -23.73
C MET A 8 2.47 11.00 -24.70
N CYS A 9 2.72 9.99 -25.52
CA CYS A 9 3.81 10.00 -26.49
C CYS A 9 3.36 10.66 -27.80
N GLU A 10 3.80 11.90 -28.02
CA GLU A 10 3.47 12.71 -29.21
C GLU A 10 3.91 12.09 -30.54
N TYR A 11 4.93 11.22 -30.52
CA TYR A 11 5.47 10.58 -31.73
C TYR A 11 4.64 9.38 -32.23
N LEU A 12 3.57 9.00 -31.53
CA LEU A 12 2.69 7.93 -32.00
C LEU A 12 1.69 8.47 -33.03
N ASN A 13 1.81 8.03 -34.28
CA ASN A 13 0.86 8.37 -35.34
C ASN A 13 -0.44 7.57 -35.19
N ASN A 14 -1.53 8.25 -34.81
CA ASN A 14 -2.89 7.70 -34.68
C ASN A 14 -2.98 6.35 -33.92
N PRO A 15 -2.44 6.26 -32.69
CA PRO A 15 -2.47 5.02 -31.93
C PRO A 15 -3.89 4.65 -31.49
N ARG A 16 -4.19 3.35 -31.40
CA ARG A 16 -5.39 2.90 -30.69
C ARG A 16 -5.24 3.19 -29.20
N MET A 17 -6.09 4.06 -28.68
CA MET A 17 -6.07 4.45 -27.27
C MET A 17 -7.00 3.56 -26.44
N LEU A 18 -6.48 3.03 -25.34
CA LEU A 18 -7.22 2.25 -24.35
C LEU A 18 -6.95 2.85 -22.96
N ASN A 19 -8.02 3.05 -22.18
CA ASN A 19 -7.92 3.59 -20.83
C ASN A 19 -8.10 2.48 -19.79
N VAL A 20 -7.20 2.43 -18.82
CA VAL A 20 -7.34 1.57 -17.63
C VAL A 20 -8.19 2.32 -16.61
N ILE A 21 -9.47 1.93 -16.48
CA ILE A 21 -10.45 2.61 -15.62
C ILE A 21 -10.49 2.07 -14.18
N GLY A 22 -9.68 1.07 -13.85
CA GLY A 22 -9.68 0.40 -12.56
C GLY A 22 -10.72 -0.71 -12.44
N PHE A 23 -10.93 -1.18 -11.21
CA PHE A 23 -11.86 -2.24 -10.86
C PHE A 23 -13.28 -1.72 -10.67
N GLN A 24 -14.28 -2.50 -11.08
CA GLN A 24 -15.67 -2.32 -10.70
C GLN A 24 -15.97 -3.02 -9.37
N SER A 25 -17.14 -2.79 -8.79
CA SER A 25 -17.53 -3.42 -7.51
C SER A 25 -17.46 -4.95 -7.55
N GLN A 26 -17.85 -5.57 -8.67
CA GLN A 26 -17.74 -7.02 -8.85
C GLN A 26 -16.29 -7.49 -8.92
N ASP A 27 -15.41 -6.73 -9.59
CA ASP A 27 -13.97 -7.03 -9.66
C ASP A 27 -13.33 -6.95 -8.27
N ILE A 28 -13.70 -5.95 -7.46
CA ILE A 28 -13.24 -5.81 -6.08
C ILE A 28 -13.65 -7.03 -5.26
N GLN A 29 -14.92 -7.44 -5.35
CA GLN A 29 -15.41 -8.63 -4.65
C GLN A 29 -14.67 -9.89 -5.10
N ASN A 30 -14.55 -10.11 -6.40
CA ASN A 30 -13.84 -11.26 -6.96
C ASN A 30 -12.37 -11.28 -6.54
N TYR A 31 -11.71 -10.12 -6.53
CA TYR A 31 -10.32 -9.99 -6.12
C TYR A 31 -10.14 -10.34 -4.64
N ILE A 32 -10.94 -9.75 -3.74
CA ILE A 32 -10.87 -10.03 -2.30
C ILE A 32 -11.13 -11.51 -2.03
N ASN A 33 -12.21 -12.05 -2.61
CA ASN A 33 -12.58 -13.46 -2.51
C ASN A 33 -11.44 -14.38 -2.96
N SER A 34 -10.82 -14.08 -4.11
CA SER A 34 -9.68 -14.84 -4.63
C SER A 34 -8.45 -14.71 -3.73
N TYR A 35 -8.14 -13.52 -3.22
CA TYR A 35 -6.99 -13.26 -2.36
C TYR A 35 -7.06 -14.04 -1.04
N PHE A 36 -8.26 -14.15 -0.47
CA PHE A 36 -8.52 -14.84 0.81
C PHE A 36 -9.04 -16.27 0.65
N LYS A 37 -9.15 -16.78 -0.58
CA LYS A 37 -9.68 -18.12 -0.89
C LYS A 37 -11.09 -18.35 -0.30
N ASN A 38 -11.96 -17.36 -0.38
CA ASN A 38 -13.35 -17.40 0.11
C ASN A 38 -13.50 -17.74 1.61
N ASN A 39 -12.58 -17.31 2.46
CA ASN A 39 -12.72 -17.46 3.91
C ASN A 39 -13.39 -16.23 4.55
N ASN A 40 -13.72 -16.30 5.84
CA ASN A 40 -14.40 -15.23 6.58
C ASN A 40 -13.68 -13.86 6.57
N GLU A 41 -12.41 -13.80 6.15
CA GLU A 41 -11.66 -12.53 6.04
C GLU A 41 -12.13 -11.69 4.85
N SER A 42 -12.65 -12.33 3.79
CA SER A 42 -13.20 -11.60 2.64
C SER A 42 -14.37 -10.72 3.07
N ASP A 43 -15.32 -11.30 3.80
CA ASP A 43 -16.52 -10.62 4.28
C ASP A 43 -16.17 -9.49 5.26
N SER A 44 -15.20 -9.73 6.14
CA SER A 44 -14.73 -8.73 7.10
C SER A 44 -14.12 -7.52 6.40
N LEU A 45 -13.21 -7.74 5.43
CA LEU A 45 -12.62 -6.65 4.66
C LEU A 45 -13.68 -5.93 3.81
N MET A 46 -14.58 -6.68 3.17
CA MET A 46 -15.66 -6.09 2.38
C MET A 46 -16.53 -5.17 3.22
N LYS A 47 -16.86 -5.56 4.45
CA LYS A 47 -17.61 -4.73 5.40
C LYS A 47 -16.83 -3.46 5.77
N LYS A 48 -15.54 -3.57 6.10
CA LYS A 48 -14.68 -2.41 6.41
C LYS A 48 -14.62 -1.42 5.25
N LEU A 49 -14.43 -1.89 4.02
CA LEU A 49 -14.40 -1.04 2.83
C LEU A 49 -15.75 -0.35 2.62
N ASN A 50 -16.87 -1.04 2.80
CA ASN A 50 -18.19 -0.45 2.62
C ASN A 50 -18.55 0.59 3.67
N ASN A 51 -18.00 0.47 4.89
CA ASN A 51 -18.23 1.43 5.97
C ASN A 51 -17.42 2.72 5.81
N ASN A 52 -16.29 2.69 5.10
CA ASN A 52 -15.45 3.86 4.87
C ASN A 52 -15.45 4.27 3.38
N ARG A 53 -16.14 5.38 3.08
CA ARG A 53 -16.29 5.91 1.70
C ARG A 53 -14.94 6.16 1.00
N SER A 54 -13.94 6.64 1.73
CA SER A 54 -12.62 6.92 1.16
C SER A 54 -11.90 5.63 0.76
N LEU A 55 -11.92 4.62 1.63
CA LEU A 55 -11.33 3.32 1.33
C LEU A 55 -12.09 2.60 0.21
N LYS A 56 -13.42 2.72 0.19
CA LYS A 56 -14.27 2.22 -0.89
C LYS A 56 -13.90 2.84 -2.23
N LEU A 57 -13.63 4.14 -2.28
CA LEU A 57 -13.22 4.81 -3.51
C LEU A 57 -11.83 4.33 -3.95
N LEU A 58 -10.88 4.24 -3.01
CA LEU A 58 -9.52 3.80 -3.30
C LEU A 58 -9.44 2.35 -3.76
N SER A 59 -10.35 1.47 -3.31
CA SER A 59 -10.34 0.05 -3.69
C SER A 59 -10.64 -0.20 -5.17
N HIS A 60 -11.19 0.79 -5.88
CA HIS A 60 -11.29 0.75 -7.34
C HIS A 60 -9.92 0.80 -8.04
N THR A 61 -8.86 1.23 -7.35
CA THR A 61 -7.48 1.12 -7.83
C THR A 61 -6.88 -0.21 -7.36
N PRO A 62 -6.46 -1.12 -8.27
CA PRO A 62 -5.97 -2.44 -7.89
C PRO A 62 -4.82 -2.45 -6.88
N LEU A 63 -3.93 -1.44 -6.94
CA LEU A 63 -2.82 -1.30 -5.99
C LEU A 63 -3.32 -1.11 -4.55
N TYR A 64 -4.25 -0.18 -4.32
CA TYR A 64 -4.79 0.07 -2.98
C TYR A 64 -5.58 -1.14 -2.48
N LEU A 65 -6.35 -1.80 -3.35
CA LEU A 65 -7.06 -3.01 -2.97
C LEU A 65 -6.10 -4.12 -2.48
N ARG A 66 -4.98 -4.31 -3.18
CA ARG A 66 -3.94 -5.25 -2.75
C ARG A 66 -3.36 -4.88 -1.38
N LEU A 67 -3.12 -3.59 -1.14
CA LEU A 67 -2.61 -3.10 0.15
C LEU A 67 -3.63 -3.31 1.28
N PHE A 68 -4.91 -3.08 1.03
CA PHE A 68 -5.97 -3.36 2.01
C PHE A 68 -6.06 -4.85 2.35
N CYS A 69 -5.96 -5.72 1.34
CA CYS A 69 -5.92 -7.17 1.55
C CYS A 69 -4.71 -7.58 2.41
N TYR A 70 -3.54 -7.02 2.12
CA TYR A 70 -2.33 -7.25 2.91
C TYR A 70 -2.51 -6.82 4.38
N LEU A 71 -2.99 -5.60 4.63
CA LEU A 71 -3.22 -5.10 5.99
C LEU A 71 -4.25 -5.91 6.75
N SER A 72 -5.36 -6.27 6.11
CA SER A 72 -6.41 -7.08 6.75
C SER A 72 -5.90 -8.46 7.18
N ARG A 73 -4.96 -9.05 6.42
CA ARG A 73 -4.30 -10.31 6.79
C ARG A 73 -3.36 -10.13 8.00
N GLN A 74 -2.66 -9.00 8.08
CA GLN A 74 -1.78 -8.69 9.20
C GLN A 74 -2.56 -8.40 10.49
N ASP A 75 -3.69 -7.69 10.42
CA ASP A 75 -4.49 -7.32 11.60
C ASP A 75 -4.97 -8.53 12.41
N LYS A 76 -5.20 -9.68 11.76
CA LYS A 76 -5.59 -10.92 12.42
C LYS A 76 -4.53 -11.45 13.41
N SER A 77 -3.26 -11.11 13.20
CA SER A 77 -2.15 -11.49 14.07
C SER A 77 -2.00 -10.56 15.30
N SER A 78 -2.55 -9.35 15.25
CA SER A 78 -2.44 -8.34 16.30
C SER A 78 -3.78 -8.12 16.98
N SER A 79 -3.93 -8.61 18.22
CA SER A 79 -5.20 -8.67 18.94
C SER A 79 -5.84 -7.32 19.34
N SER A 80 -5.34 -6.16 18.90
CA SER A 80 -5.62 -4.88 19.58
C SER A 80 -6.32 -3.76 18.81
N ASN A 81 -6.63 -3.86 17.51
CA ASN A 81 -7.08 -2.67 16.76
C ASN A 81 -8.34 -2.91 15.91
N LYS A 82 -9.52 -2.99 16.55
CA LYS A 82 -10.80 -3.01 15.83
C LYS A 82 -11.22 -1.63 15.28
N ASP A 83 -10.71 -0.54 15.84
CA ASP A 83 -11.21 0.81 15.58
C ASP A 83 -10.45 1.59 14.49
N LYS A 84 -9.50 0.95 13.80
CA LYS A 84 -8.49 1.68 12.99
C LYS A 84 -8.88 2.00 11.55
N TRP A 85 -9.90 1.32 11.01
CA TRP A 85 -10.24 1.39 9.58
C TRP A 85 -11.27 2.48 9.26
N ASP A 86 -12.17 2.78 10.19
CA ASP A 86 -13.27 3.73 9.95
C ASP A 86 -12.77 5.17 9.82
N GLU A 87 -11.68 5.53 10.52
CA GLU A 87 -11.03 6.85 10.43
C GLU A 87 -9.84 6.89 9.45
N MET A 88 -9.57 5.80 8.73
CA MET A 88 -8.34 5.68 7.95
C MET A 88 -8.37 6.55 6.69
N ILE A 89 -7.54 7.60 6.69
CA ILE A 89 -7.19 8.42 5.51
C ILE A 89 -5.93 7.88 4.82
N LEU A 90 -5.64 8.37 3.61
CA LEU A 90 -4.54 7.89 2.78
C LEU A 90 -3.16 7.99 3.45
N SER A 91 -2.86 9.09 4.14
CA SER A 91 -1.60 9.23 4.89
C SER A 91 -1.49 8.18 5.99
N LYS A 92 -2.59 7.91 6.70
CA LYS A 92 -2.63 6.89 7.76
C LYS A 92 -2.50 5.48 7.21
N LEU A 93 -2.99 5.22 6.00
CA LEU A 93 -2.76 3.97 5.27
C LEU A 93 -1.26 3.74 5.05
N TYR A 94 -0.56 4.71 4.47
CA TYR A 94 0.88 4.59 4.21
C TYR A 94 1.69 4.49 5.51
N GLU A 95 1.35 5.27 6.54
CA GLU A 95 1.96 5.16 7.87
C GLU A 95 1.78 3.75 8.46
N THR A 96 0.58 3.16 8.32
CA THR A 96 0.28 1.82 8.83
C THR A 96 1.05 0.75 8.06
N LEU A 97 1.10 0.85 6.73
CA LEU A 97 1.89 -0.05 5.87
C LEU A 97 3.37 -0.01 6.23
N LEU A 98 3.91 1.21 6.42
CA LEU A 98 5.30 1.41 6.78
C LEU A 98 5.62 0.80 8.15
N LYS A 99 4.76 1.04 9.15
CA LYS A 99 4.87 0.37 10.46
C LYS A 99 4.85 -1.15 10.31
N SER A 100 3.92 -1.71 9.54
CA SER A 100 3.86 -3.16 9.30
C SER A 100 5.14 -3.71 8.69
N TYR A 101 5.76 -2.97 7.76
CA TYR A 101 7.05 -3.35 7.15
C TYR A 101 8.20 -3.32 8.16
N MET A 102 8.30 -2.25 8.95
CA MET A 102 9.30 -2.13 10.04
C MET A 102 9.15 -3.26 11.06
N LYS A 103 7.90 -3.61 11.44
CA LYS A 103 7.63 -4.76 12.33
C LYS A 103 8.20 -6.04 11.77
N TRP A 104 7.92 -6.29 10.49
CA TRP A 104 8.33 -7.52 9.84
C TRP A 104 9.86 -7.63 9.75
N ASN A 105 10.55 -6.55 9.35
CA ASN A 105 12.01 -6.52 9.31
C ASN A 105 12.62 -6.72 10.69
N TRP A 106 12.08 -6.08 11.72
CA TRP A 106 12.57 -6.28 13.09
C TRP A 106 12.45 -7.74 13.54
N MET A 107 11.27 -8.36 13.36
CA MET A 107 11.06 -9.78 13.72
C MET A 107 11.98 -10.71 12.94
N LYS A 108 12.25 -10.40 11.67
CA LYS A 108 13.17 -11.17 10.82
C LYS A 108 14.61 -11.10 11.33
N SER A 109 15.07 -9.93 11.77
CA SER A 109 16.45 -9.74 12.25
C SER A 109 16.68 -10.18 13.70
N ASN A 110 15.65 -10.11 14.56
CA ASN A 110 15.79 -10.34 16.02
C ASN A 110 15.06 -11.59 16.54
N GLY A 111 14.37 -12.33 15.67
CA GLY A 111 13.53 -13.46 16.05
C GLY A 111 12.19 -13.04 16.69
N LEU A 112 11.30 -14.02 16.86
CA LEU A 112 9.90 -13.82 17.30
C LEU A 112 9.73 -13.37 18.76
N ASN A 113 10.78 -13.40 19.58
CA ASN A 113 10.67 -13.29 21.04
C ASN A 113 10.78 -11.85 21.58
N ASN A 114 11.13 -10.86 20.76
CA ASN A 114 11.26 -9.47 21.22
C ASN A 114 9.95 -8.71 21.05
N LYS A 115 9.20 -8.57 22.15
CA LYS A 115 8.02 -7.70 22.23
C LYS A 115 8.45 -6.25 22.03
N LEU A 116 8.28 -5.74 20.82
CA LEU A 116 8.69 -4.37 20.49
C LEU A 116 7.58 -3.36 20.81
N ASN A 117 7.98 -2.18 21.29
CA ASN A 117 7.09 -1.06 21.49
C ASN A 117 6.88 -0.31 20.17
N ASP A 118 5.64 -0.27 19.68
CA ASP A 118 5.24 0.44 18.47
C ASP A 118 5.71 1.90 18.44
N ASN A 119 5.76 2.57 19.60
CA ASN A 119 6.19 3.97 19.69
C ASN A 119 7.70 4.16 19.51
N LYS A 120 8.49 3.08 19.65
CA LYS A 120 9.95 3.11 19.45
C LYS A 120 10.37 2.64 18.06
N MET A 121 9.44 2.13 17.23
CA MET A 121 9.78 1.64 15.89
C MET A 121 10.35 2.73 15.00
N PHE A 122 9.68 3.88 14.92
CA PHE A 122 10.12 4.94 14.03
C PHE A 122 11.53 5.41 14.38
N ASN A 123 11.80 5.65 15.65
CA ASN A 123 13.12 6.07 16.12
C ASN A 123 14.22 5.07 15.77
N MET A 124 13.89 3.77 15.72
CA MET A 124 14.88 2.76 15.36
C MET A 124 15.24 2.78 13.87
N PHE A 125 14.24 3.04 13.01
CA PHE A 125 14.40 3.08 11.56
C PHE A 125 14.56 4.51 11.03
N GLU A 126 14.74 5.51 11.90
CA GLU A 126 14.70 6.94 11.57
C GLU A 126 15.76 7.29 10.52
N MET A 127 17.03 6.93 10.78
CA MET A 127 18.12 7.19 9.83
C MET A 127 17.89 6.53 8.46
N GLU A 128 17.37 5.31 8.43
CA GLU A 128 17.09 4.59 7.18
C GLU A 128 15.93 5.23 6.42
N MET A 129 14.91 5.71 7.14
CA MET A 129 13.78 6.43 6.56
C MET A 129 14.19 7.78 6.00
N ASP A 130 15.00 8.54 6.74
CA ASP A 130 15.51 9.84 6.30
C ASP A 130 16.33 9.67 5.01
N TYR A 131 17.27 8.72 5.00
CA TYR A 131 18.07 8.39 3.83
C TYR A 131 17.21 8.00 2.61
N LEU A 132 16.25 7.09 2.78
CA LEU A 132 15.37 6.67 1.69
C LEU A 132 14.46 7.81 1.22
N SER A 133 14.04 8.69 2.11
CA SER A 133 13.22 9.85 1.77
C SER A 133 14.01 10.87 0.94
N GLU A 134 15.28 11.10 1.28
CA GLU A 134 16.17 11.98 0.55
C GLU A 134 16.43 11.45 -0.86
N ILE A 135 16.78 10.17 -1.00
CA ILE A 135 16.98 9.57 -2.33
C ILE A 135 15.70 9.62 -3.16
N ALA A 136 14.55 9.29 -2.57
CA ALA A 136 13.27 9.36 -3.28
C ALA A 136 12.95 10.79 -3.73
N TRP A 137 13.28 11.78 -2.91
CA TRP A 137 13.10 13.19 -3.22
C TRP A 137 14.02 13.66 -4.36
N GLU A 138 15.30 13.32 -4.33
CA GLU A 138 16.24 13.64 -5.40
C GLU A 138 15.82 12.96 -6.72
N GLY A 139 15.49 11.67 -6.69
CA GLY A 139 14.97 10.96 -7.87
C GLY A 139 13.74 11.64 -8.47
N LEU A 140 12.81 12.12 -7.63
CA LEU A 140 11.63 12.85 -8.09
C LEU A 140 11.97 14.18 -8.78
N LYS A 141 12.95 14.96 -8.27
CA LYS A 141 13.38 16.22 -8.90
C LYS A 141 13.90 15.99 -10.33
N PHE A 142 14.64 14.92 -10.55
CA PHE A 142 15.22 14.59 -11.85
C PHE A 142 14.31 13.72 -12.72
N GLY A 143 13.09 13.39 -12.26
CA GLY A 143 12.18 12.48 -12.96
C GLY A 143 12.71 11.05 -13.08
N GLN A 144 13.65 10.66 -12.22
CA GLN A 144 14.30 9.36 -12.21
C GLN A 144 13.64 8.45 -11.17
N ALA A 145 13.06 7.35 -11.65
CA ALA A 145 12.51 6.30 -10.79
C ALA A 145 13.51 5.16 -10.54
N ILE A 146 14.65 5.17 -11.23
CA ILE A 146 15.73 4.18 -11.09
C ILE A 146 16.87 4.87 -10.38
N ILE A 147 17.26 4.35 -9.22
CA ILE A 147 18.38 4.85 -8.43
C ILE A 147 19.60 4.01 -8.80
N SER A 148 20.62 4.62 -9.39
CA SER A 148 21.94 4.03 -9.60
C SER A 148 22.89 4.46 -8.48
N CYS A 149 24.01 3.75 -8.33
CA CYS A 149 25.06 4.13 -7.37
C CYS A 149 25.68 5.52 -7.66
N GLU A 150 25.47 6.08 -8.84
CA GLU A 150 25.95 7.41 -9.23
C GLU A 150 25.10 8.53 -8.61
N ILE A 151 23.94 8.20 -8.04
CA ILE A 151 23.00 9.12 -7.37
C ILE A 151 23.19 9.08 -5.84
N GLN A 152 24.03 8.16 -5.32
CA GLN A 152 24.38 8.02 -3.89
C GLN A 152 25.65 8.80 -3.54
#